data_AF-A0A3D2J6M2-F1
#
_entry.id   AF-A0A3D2J6M2-F1
#
_cell.length_a   1.000
_cell.length_b   1.000
_cell.length_c   1.000
_cell.angle_alpha   90.00
_cell.angle_beta   90.00
_cell.angle_gamma   90.00
#
_symmetry.space_group_name_H-M   'P 1'
#
loop_
_entity.id
_entity.type
_entity.pdbx_description
1 polymer ?
#
loop_
_entity_poly.entity_id
_entity_poly.type
_entity_poly.pdbx_seq_one_letter_code
_entity_poly.pdbx_strand_id
1 'polypeptide(L)'
;VHVARLFTIKQQNLDYWHGRDFEPTGSPPNVSYTMLAPLDGFLSVFDHIATQEKTDGPYTIFNETFSWYYHIDPLRVSVSQLHDVITQVSSLQSQLNQQYSGAAGQDAFYSALTNPPAYPYVVAAQPISQLFTEPGIPGKLEQYQSRMQLVTIPVFLISLQILALILFFVGMMTGLIVERESDTIALLRSRGASRRQVFTTLFTQCVGLAFIAVIIGVPLALLIVPIVARNLLPSTVQDALTVVTAHPLQATQSTISYVVIVVLVVLLTMSFSLIRAARMDVLATRRSASRSSRFPLWQRLRLDVFAGVIALVAYLVSLYLTSVKTALSQTAQALIVTPLSLIAPFFLVIGGLLLFLRYF
;
A
#
# COMPACT_ATOMS: atom_id res chain seq x y z
N VAL A 1 -41.50 28.58 23.60
CA VAL A 1 -40.80 27.27 23.65
C VAL A 1 -41.49 26.41 24.70
N HIS A 2 -42.17 25.34 24.28
CA HIS A 2 -42.72 24.36 25.23
C HIS A 2 -41.61 23.36 25.57
N VAL A 3 -41.18 23.32 26.84
CA VAL A 3 -40.18 22.34 27.32
C VAL A 3 -40.88 20.99 27.44
N ALA A 4 -40.54 20.06 26.55
CA ALA A 4 -41.25 18.78 26.44
C ALA A 4 -40.86 17.77 27.53
N ARG A 5 -39.60 17.77 27.99
CA ARG A 5 -39.11 16.85 29.05
C ARG A 5 -37.70 17.18 29.53
N LEU A 6 -37.40 16.85 30.79
CA LEU A 6 -36.02 16.70 31.29
C LEU A 6 -35.58 15.24 31.09
N PHE A 7 -34.39 15.01 30.55
CA PHE A 7 -33.84 13.68 30.39
C PHE A 7 -32.37 13.65 30.84
N THR A 8 -31.97 12.56 31.51
CA THR A 8 -30.59 12.33 31.95
C THR A 8 -29.99 11.22 31.09
N ILE A 9 -28.81 11.47 30.54
CA ILE A 9 -28.12 10.50 29.70
C ILE A 9 -27.34 9.53 30.59
N LYS A 10 -27.51 8.23 30.33
CA LYS A 10 -26.66 7.20 30.96
C LYS A 10 -25.26 7.26 30.35
N GLN A 11 -24.25 7.05 31.18
CA GLN A 11 -22.83 7.13 30.78
C GLN A 11 -22.46 6.25 29.57
N GLN A 12 -23.15 5.12 29.39
CA GLN A 12 -22.98 4.20 28.26
C GLN A 12 -23.44 4.78 26.90
N ASN A 13 -24.28 5.82 26.91
CA ASN A 13 -24.82 6.46 25.72
C ASN A 13 -24.14 7.80 25.42
N LEU A 14 -23.14 8.21 26.21
CA LEU A 14 -22.42 9.48 26.00
C LEU A 14 -21.78 9.56 24.61
N ASP A 15 -21.27 8.44 24.09
CA ASP A 15 -20.65 8.38 22.76
C ASP A 15 -21.64 8.72 21.64
N TYR A 16 -22.90 8.27 21.76
CA TYR A 16 -23.97 8.64 20.84
C TYR A 16 -24.26 10.14 20.88
N TRP A 17 -24.12 10.76 22.05
CA TRP A 17 -24.31 12.20 22.26
C TRP A 17 -23.02 13.02 22.12
N HIS A 18 -21.97 12.45 21.54
CA HIS A 18 -20.69 13.12 21.32
C HIS A 18 -20.07 13.70 22.62
N GLY A 19 -20.27 12.99 23.73
CA GLY A 19 -19.79 13.40 25.06
C GLY A 19 -20.61 14.51 25.73
N ARG A 20 -21.77 14.87 25.19
CA ARG A 20 -22.68 15.87 25.79
C ARG A 20 -23.60 15.18 26.80
N ASP A 21 -23.50 15.60 28.05
CA ASP A 21 -24.35 15.15 29.17
C ASP A 21 -25.62 16.00 29.35
N PHE A 22 -25.70 17.13 28.64
CA PHE A 22 -26.81 18.11 28.67
C PHE A 22 -27.00 18.77 30.04
N GLU A 23 -26.00 18.70 30.91
CA GLU A 23 -26.00 19.43 32.17
C GLU A 23 -25.77 20.93 31.90
N PRO A 24 -26.31 21.83 32.74
CA PRO A 24 -26.06 23.25 32.63
C PRO A 24 -24.57 23.53 32.81
N THR A 25 -24.01 24.31 31.90
CA THR A 25 -22.59 24.68 31.92
C THR A 25 -22.43 26.14 32.33
N GLY A 26 -21.36 26.44 33.07
CA GLY A 26 -21.03 27.80 33.52
C GLY A 26 -21.26 28.03 35.01
N SER A 27 -20.98 29.26 35.45
CA SER A 27 -21.18 29.71 36.83
C SER A 27 -21.94 31.03 36.81
N PRO A 28 -22.83 31.29 37.78
CA PRO A 28 -23.60 32.53 37.82
C PRO A 28 -22.69 33.76 37.71
N PRO A 29 -23.03 34.76 36.88
CA PRO A 29 -24.32 34.95 36.21
C PRO A 29 -24.47 34.27 34.84
N ASN A 30 -23.43 33.64 34.29
CA ASN A 30 -23.43 33.07 32.94
C ASN A 30 -23.64 31.55 32.99
N VAL A 31 -24.91 31.13 33.05
CA VAL A 31 -25.32 29.72 32.99
C VAL A 31 -25.97 29.45 31.64
N SER A 32 -25.41 28.49 30.91
CA SER A 32 -25.93 28.04 29.62
C SER A 32 -26.63 26.69 29.79
N TYR A 33 -27.86 26.59 29.28
CA TYR A 33 -28.65 25.37 29.31
C TYR A 33 -28.63 24.71 27.94
N THR A 34 -28.35 23.41 27.90
CA THR A 34 -28.42 22.62 26.67
C THR A 34 -29.85 22.10 26.48
N MET A 35 -30.43 22.33 25.32
CA MET A 35 -31.76 21.81 24.96
C MET A 35 -31.67 20.94 23.72
N LEU A 36 -32.55 19.93 23.65
CA LEU A 36 -32.73 19.10 22.46
C LEU A 36 -34.03 19.47 21.78
N ALA A 37 -33.95 19.83 20.51
CA ALA A 37 -35.09 20.18 19.68
C ALA A 37 -35.06 19.39 18.37
N PRO A 38 -36.24 19.03 17.79
CA PRO A 38 -36.31 18.49 16.45
C PRO A 38 -35.73 19.48 15.43
N LEU A 39 -34.89 19.00 14.52
CA LEU A 39 -34.25 19.84 13.50
C LEU A 39 -35.29 20.56 12.62
N ASP A 40 -36.30 19.84 12.13
CA ASP A 40 -37.35 20.41 11.26
C ASP A 40 -38.13 21.52 11.99
N GLY A 41 -38.42 21.31 13.28
CA GLY A 41 -39.08 22.30 14.12
C GLY A 41 -38.22 23.54 14.30
N PHE A 42 -36.93 23.37 14.55
CA PHE A 42 -35.98 24.48 14.69
C PHE A 42 -35.84 25.27 13.38
N LEU A 43 -35.65 24.59 12.25
CA LEU A 43 -35.50 25.24 10.93
C LEU A 43 -36.78 25.99 10.52
N SER A 44 -37.97 25.42 10.77
CA SER A 44 -39.24 26.08 10.44
C SER A 44 -39.44 27.42 11.14
N VAL A 45 -38.84 27.61 12.34
CA VAL A 45 -38.86 28.90 13.04
C VAL A 45 -38.02 29.94 12.29
N PHE A 46 -36.84 29.57 11.80
CA PHE A 46 -36.00 30.49 11.00
C PHE A 46 -36.63 30.80 9.65
N ASP A 47 -37.24 29.82 8.98
CA ASP A 47 -37.98 30.04 7.73
C ASP A 47 -39.18 30.98 7.95
N HIS A 48 -39.88 30.84 9.06
CA HIS A 48 -40.97 31.74 9.43
C HIS A 48 -40.48 33.17 9.65
N ILE A 49 -39.34 33.35 10.32
CA ILE A 49 -38.72 34.68 10.52
C ILE A 49 -38.29 35.28 9.18
N ALA A 50 -37.62 34.48 8.33
CA ALA A 50 -37.15 34.93 7.01
C ALA A 50 -38.31 35.39 6.11
N THR A 51 -39.42 34.64 6.11
CA THR A 51 -40.63 34.96 5.34
C THR A 51 -41.37 36.18 5.88
N GLN A 52 -41.42 36.37 7.20
CA GLN A 52 -41.99 37.58 7.81
C GLN A 52 -41.21 38.85 7.46
N GLU A 53 -39.88 38.79 7.55
CA GLU A 53 -39.00 39.94 7.29
C GLU A 53 -38.64 40.12 5.80
N LYS A 54 -39.11 39.21 4.92
CA LYS A 54 -38.82 39.19 3.47
C LYS A 54 -37.32 39.21 3.14
N THR A 55 -36.54 38.46 3.92
CA THR A 55 -35.09 38.30 3.73
C THR A 55 -34.77 36.89 3.26
N ASP A 56 -33.66 36.71 2.54
CA ASP A 56 -33.19 35.38 2.13
C ASP A 56 -32.83 34.46 3.32
N GLY A 57 -32.56 35.05 4.49
CA GLY A 57 -32.37 34.32 5.73
C GLY A 57 -32.03 35.25 6.90
N PRO A 58 -32.23 34.79 8.14
CA PRO A 58 -31.89 35.55 9.34
C PRO A 58 -30.37 35.58 9.56
N TYR A 59 -29.83 36.76 9.84
CA TYR A 59 -28.43 36.96 10.21
C TYR A 59 -28.30 37.25 11.70
N THR A 60 -27.40 36.56 12.39
CA THR A 60 -27.09 36.79 13.81
C THR A 60 -25.62 37.10 14.00
N ILE A 61 -25.35 38.07 14.88
CA ILE A 61 -23.99 38.44 15.31
C ILE A 61 -23.54 37.67 16.56
N PHE A 62 -24.38 36.76 17.07
CA PHE A 62 -23.95 35.83 18.12
C PHE A 62 -23.20 34.68 17.46
N ASN A 63 -22.06 34.28 18.04
CA ASN A 63 -21.18 33.25 17.50
C ASN A 63 -21.82 31.85 17.66
N GLU A 64 -22.85 31.58 16.88
CA GLU A 64 -23.55 30.30 16.87
C GLU A 64 -22.77 29.31 16.02
N THR A 65 -22.33 28.21 16.64
CA THR A 65 -21.60 27.16 15.94
C THR A 65 -22.55 26.02 15.59
N PHE A 66 -22.75 25.79 14.30
CA PHE A 66 -23.45 24.62 13.81
C PHE A 66 -22.46 23.47 13.61
N SER A 67 -22.71 22.35 14.27
CA SER A 67 -21.90 21.13 14.15
C SER A 67 -22.71 20.03 13.51
N TRP A 68 -22.23 19.51 12.38
CA TRP A 68 -22.78 18.32 11.75
C TRP A 68 -21.83 17.14 11.98
N TYR A 69 -22.37 16.06 12.52
CA TYR A 69 -21.60 14.85 12.79
C TYR A 69 -21.81 13.84 11.68
N TYR A 70 -20.73 13.47 11.01
CA TYR A 70 -20.72 12.45 9.97
C TYR A 70 -19.95 11.23 10.46
N HIS A 71 -20.57 10.06 10.38
CA HIS A 71 -19.92 8.79 10.68
C HIS A 71 -19.52 8.09 9.38
N ILE A 72 -18.25 7.74 9.27
CA ILE A 72 -17.77 6.85 8.22
C ILE A 72 -17.95 5.42 8.72
N ASP A 73 -18.63 4.59 7.93
CA ASP A 73 -18.72 3.14 8.18
C ASP A 73 -17.49 2.44 7.58
N PRO A 74 -16.49 2.08 8.40
CA PRO A 74 -15.24 1.51 7.89
C PRO A 74 -15.44 0.13 7.26
N LEU A 75 -16.53 -0.59 7.57
CA LEU A 75 -16.80 -1.92 7.03
C LEU A 75 -17.17 -1.90 5.55
N ARG A 76 -17.58 -0.73 5.03
CA ARG A 76 -17.92 -0.53 3.62
C ARG A 76 -16.74 -0.04 2.78
N VAL A 77 -15.62 0.31 3.41
CA VAL A 77 -14.43 0.83 2.73
C VAL A 77 -13.48 -0.31 2.43
N SER A 78 -13.34 -0.66 1.15
CA SER A 78 -12.35 -1.64 0.70
C SER A 78 -10.96 -1.01 0.54
N VAL A 79 -9.90 -1.83 0.67
CA VAL A 79 -8.50 -1.38 0.47
C VAL A 79 -8.28 -0.76 -0.91
N SER A 80 -8.98 -1.25 -1.94
CA SER A 80 -8.88 -0.70 -3.30
C SER A 80 -9.47 0.70 -3.43
N GLN A 81 -10.49 1.04 -2.64
CA GLN A 81 -11.14 2.36 -2.64
C GLN A 81 -10.45 3.36 -1.72
N LEU A 82 -9.44 2.93 -0.96
CA LEU A 82 -8.80 3.75 0.04
C LEU A 82 -8.12 4.99 -0.57
N HIS A 83 -7.54 4.86 -1.77
CA HIS A 83 -6.95 5.99 -2.48
C HIS A 83 -8.00 7.05 -2.86
N ASP A 84 -9.18 6.60 -3.32
CA ASP A 84 -10.28 7.48 -3.69
C ASP A 84 -10.82 8.21 -2.45
N VAL A 85 -10.99 7.49 -1.33
CA VAL A 85 -11.43 8.08 -0.06
C VAL A 85 -10.44 9.15 0.41
N ILE A 86 -9.13 8.88 0.38
CA ILE A 86 -8.11 9.87 0.77
C ILE A 86 -8.18 11.12 -0.12
N THR A 87 -8.35 10.93 -1.42
CA THR A 87 -8.44 12.03 -2.39
C THR A 87 -9.73 12.85 -2.21
N GLN A 88 -10.85 12.20 -1.91
CA GLN A 88 -12.12 12.87 -1.64
C GLN A 88 -12.09 13.65 -0.32
N VAL A 89 -11.51 13.08 0.74
CA VAL A 89 -11.38 13.75 2.04
C VAL A 89 -10.47 14.98 1.94
N SER A 90 -9.34 14.87 1.24
CA SER A 90 -8.43 16.01 1.02
C SER A 90 -9.02 17.09 0.12
N SER A 91 -9.74 16.71 -0.95
CA SER A 91 -10.43 17.68 -1.80
C SER A 91 -11.56 18.40 -1.06
N LEU A 92 -12.34 17.69 -0.24
CA LEU A 92 -13.35 18.29 0.63
C LEU A 92 -12.73 19.31 1.59
N GLN A 93 -11.60 18.96 2.22
CA GLN A 93 -10.89 19.89 3.08
C GLN A 93 -10.40 21.12 2.31
N SER A 94 -9.85 20.93 1.11
CA SER A 94 -9.40 22.04 0.26
C SER A 94 -10.55 22.94 -0.16
N GLN A 95 -11.71 22.39 -0.52
CA GLN A 95 -12.88 23.14 -0.93
C GLN A 95 -13.46 23.95 0.24
N LEU A 96 -13.58 23.32 1.42
CA LEU A 96 -14.02 24.01 2.63
C LEU A 96 -13.08 25.15 2.98
N ASN A 97 -11.77 24.93 2.87
CA ASN A 97 -10.80 25.98 3.12
C ASN A 97 -10.93 27.11 2.08
N GLN A 98 -10.97 26.81 0.77
CA GLN A 98 -11.11 27.85 -0.25
C GLN A 98 -12.39 28.68 -0.11
N GLN A 99 -13.50 28.04 0.29
CA GLN A 99 -14.79 28.71 0.39
C GLN A 99 -15.02 29.42 1.72
N TYR A 100 -14.45 28.92 2.83
CA TYR A 100 -14.78 29.37 4.18
C TYR A 100 -13.58 29.61 5.11
N SER A 101 -12.32 29.52 4.65
CA SER A 101 -11.14 29.81 5.49
C SER A 101 -10.86 31.30 5.69
N GLY A 102 -11.85 32.17 5.45
CA GLY A 102 -11.68 33.63 5.41
C GLY A 102 -11.18 34.24 6.72
N ALA A 103 -11.51 33.66 7.87
CA ALA A 103 -10.84 33.96 9.13
C ALA A 103 -11.31 32.94 10.18
N ALA A 104 -10.41 32.07 10.61
CA ALA A 104 -10.59 31.32 11.85
C ALA A 104 -9.88 32.11 12.95
N GLY A 105 -10.63 32.90 13.71
CA GLY A 105 -10.08 33.74 14.78
C GLY A 105 -10.98 34.90 15.16
N GLN A 106 -10.62 35.64 16.20
CA GLN A 106 -11.34 36.84 16.66
C GLN A 106 -11.53 37.87 15.54
N ASP A 107 -10.58 37.98 14.62
CA ASP A 107 -10.62 38.93 13.49
C ASP A 107 -11.79 38.65 12.53
N ALA A 108 -12.22 37.39 12.41
CA ALA A 108 -13.37 36.99 11.60
C ALA A 108 -14.66 37.61 12.10
N PHE A 109 -14.87 37.55 13.41
CA PHE A 109 -16.04 38.06 14.09
C PHE A 109 -16.16 39.57 13.93
N TYR A 110 -15.06 40.30 14.18
CA TYR A 110 -15.03 41.75 14.01
C TYR A 110 -15.20 42.17 12.55
N SER A 111 -14.63 41.41 11.60
CA SER A 111 -14.83 41.68 10.17
C SER A 111 -16.28 41.49 9.73
N ALA A 112 -16.97 40.46 10.24
CA ALA A 112 -18.37 40.18 9.94
C ALA A 112 -19.32 41.27 10.48
N LEU A 113 -18.97 41.94 11.59
CA LEU A 113 -19.73 43.09 12.10
C LEU A 113 -19.69 44.30 11.14
N THR A 114 -18.55 44.52 10.48
CA THR A 114 -18.36 45.65 9.54
C THR A 114 -18.75 45.33 8.11
N ASN A 115 -18.63 44.06 7.69
CA ASN A 115 -18.92 43.60 6.35
C ASN A 115 -19.50 42.18 6.42
N PRO A 116 -20.83 42.05 6.53
CA PRO A 116 -21.47 40.74 6.68
C PRO A 116 -21.25 39.88 5.43
N PRO A 117 -20.99 38.57 5.58
CA PRO A 117 -20.86 37.66 4.44
C PRO A 117 -22.14 37.62 3.61
N ALA A 118 -22.03 37.29 2.32
CA ALA A 118 -23.22 37.04 1.50
C ALA A 118 -23.95 35.78 2.00
N TYR A 119 -25.27 35.70 1.78
CA TYR A 119 -26.05 34.49 2.03
C TYR A 119 -25.34 33.26 1.41
N PRO A 120 -25.09 32.16 2.15
CA PRO A 120 -25.75 31.70 3.39
C PRO A 120 -25.16 32.19 4.73
N TYR A 121 -24.52 33.37 4.79
CA TYR A 121 -24.03 34.00 6.03
C TYR A 121 -23.04 33.15 6.86
N VAL A 122 -22.32 32.24 6.21
CA VAL A 122 -21.33 31.37 6.87
C VAL A 122 -19.98 32.08 6.91
N VAL A 123 -19.48 32.34 8.12
CA VAL A 123 -18.19 33.02 8.34
C VAL A 123 -17.01 32.04 8.23
N ALA A 124 -17.16 30.85 8.81
CA ALA A 124 -16.14 29.82 8.79
C ALA A 124 -16.77 28.42 8.83
N ALA A 125 -16.15 27.47 8.15
CA ALA A 125 -16.46 26.06 8.22
C ALA A 125 -15.16 25.29 8.38
N GLN A 126 -15.03 24.53 9.47
CA GLN A 126 -13.84 23.76 9.76
C GLN A 126 -14.19 22.29 9.99
N PRO A 127 -13.62 21.36 9.21
CA PRO A 127 -13.79 19.95 9.47
C PRO A 127 -12.94 19.53 10.67
N ILE A 128 -13.57 18.96 11.69
CA ILE A 128 -12.89 18.48 12.91
C ILE A 128 -12.83 16.95 12.87
N SER A 129 -11.67 16.38 12.57
CA SER A 129 -11.42 14.94 12.65
C SER A 129 -9.94 14.63 12.57
N GLN A 130 -9.51 13.53 13.20
CA GLN A 130 -8.16 12.99 13.05
C GLN A 130 -7.83 12.56 11.60
N LEU A 131 -8.83 12.49 10.73
CA LEU A 131 -8.67 12.18 9.31
C LEU A 131 -8.14 13.37 8.50
N PHE A 132 -8.46 14.60 8.92
CA PHE A 132 -8.04 15.83 8.24
C PHE A 132 -6.67 16.30 8.73
N THR A 133 -5.97 17.05 7.88
CA THR A 133 -4.67 17.60 8.23
C THR A 133 -4.84 18.94 8.92
N GLU A 134 -4.34 19.06 10.15
CA GLU A 134 -4.32 20.33 10.87
C GLU A 134 -2.95 21.02 10.66
N PRO A 135 -2.86 22.36 10.77
CA PRO A 135 -1.59 23.06 10.67
C PRO A 135 -0.53 22.48 11.63
N GLY A 136 0.50 21.85 11.07
CA GLY A 136 1.58 21.22 11.85
C GLY A 136 1.30 19.78 12.33
N ILE A 137 0.10 19.23 12.11
CA ILE A 137 -0.27 17.86 12.49
C ILE A 137 -0.81 17.13 11.25
N PRO A 138 -0.02 16.23 10.63
CA PRO A 138 -0.49 15.47 9.46
C PRO A 138 -1.63 14.54 9.85
N GLY A 139 -2.70 14.53 9.05
CA GLY A 139 -3.87 13.69 9.26
C GLY A 139 -3.50 12.20 9.27
N LYS A 140 -4.30 11.37 9.96
CA LYS A 140 -4.02 9.91 10.07
C LYS A 140 -3.99 9.21 8.71
N LEU A 141 -4.81 9.67 7.75
CA LEU A 141 -4.84 9.15 6.39
C LEU A 141 -3.56 9.48 5.61
N GLU A 142 -3.05 10.70 5.75
CA GLU A 142 -1.80 11.15 5.12
C GLU A 142 -0.59 10.41 5.71
N GLN A 143 -0.57 10.23 7.04
CA GLN A 143 0.43 9.41 7.72
C GLN A 143 0.40 7.95 7.23
N TYR A 144 -0.79 7.40 7.06
CA TYR A 144 -0.97 6.04 6.54
C TYR A 144 -0.47 5.91 5.10
N GLN A 145 -0.85 6.83 4.21
CA GLN A 145 -0.38 6.84 2.82
C GLN A 145 1.14 6.95 2.72
N SER A 146 1.74 7.84 3.52
CA SER A 146 3.19 8.00 3.60
C SER A 146 3.87 6.69 4.05
N ARG A 147 3.34 6.04 5.10
CA ARG A 147 3.86 4.75 5.58
C ARG A 147 3.71 3.63 4.55
N MET A 148 2.59 3.58 3.82
CA MET A 148 2.41 2.58 2.76
C MET A 148 3.45 2.70 1.65
N GLN A 149 3.71 3.92 1.18
CA GLN A 149 4.72 4.15 0.14
C GLN A 149 6.11 3.74 0.62
N LEU A 150 6.42 4.03 1.88
CA LEU A 150 7.68 3.67 2.53
C LEU A 150 7.90 2.16 2.64
N VAL A 151 6.84 1.38 2.90
CA VAL A 151 6.94 -0.08 3.05
C VAL A 151 6.92 -0.78 1.69
N THR A 152 6.22 -0.24 0.70
CA THR A 152 6.07 -0.86 -0.63
C THR A 152 7.42 -1.04 -1.34
N ILE A 153 8.30 -0.04 -1.29
CA ILE A 153 9.59 -0.07 -2.00
C ILE A 153 10.50 -1.22 -1.49
N PRO A 154 10.78 -1.35 -0.17
CA PRO A 154 11.46 -2.49 0.42
C PRO A 154 10.89 -3.85 0.01
N VAL A 155 9.57 -4.00 0.13
CA VAL A 155 8.89 -5.27 -0.14
C VAL A 155 9.02 -5.65 -1.61
N PHE A 156 8.92 -4.68 -2.51
CA PHE A 156 9.11 -4.90 -3.94
C PHE A 156 10.56 -5.35 -4.26
N LEU A 157 11.57 -4.69 -3.69
CA LEU A 157 12.98 -5.06 -3.90
C LEU A 157 13.30 -6.47 -3.38
N ILE A 158 12.83 -6.82 -2.19
CA ILE A 158 13.02 -8.17 -1.63
C ILE A 158 12.29 -9.21 -2.49
N SER A 159 11.08 -8.91 -2.94
CA SER A 159 10.32 -9.80 -3.82
C SER A 159 11.04 -10.04 -5.15
N LEU A 160 11.60 -8.98 -5.74
CA LEU A 160 12.41 -9.08 -6.96
C LEU A 160 13.68 -9.91 -6.72
N GLN A 161 14.31 -9.79 -5.56
CA GLN A 161 15.48 -10.59 -5.18
C GLN A 161 15.15 -12.08 -5.10
N ILE A 162 14.07 -12.41 -4.42
CA ILE A 162 13.60 -13.80 -4.27
C ILE A 162 13.23 -14.36 -5.64
N LEU A 163 12.56 -13.57 -6.49
CA LEU A 163 12.23 -13.97 -7.85
C LEU A 163 13.50 -14.28 -8.66
N ALA A 164 14.52 -13.41 -8.61
CA ALA A 164 15.79 -13.64 -9.30
C ALA A 164 16.48 -14.95 -8.86
N LEU A 165 16.48 -15.23 -7.55
CA LEU A 165 17.00 -16.49 -6.99
C LEU A 165 16.23 -17.72 -7.48
N ILE A 166 14.89 -17.64 -7.49
CA ILE A 166 14.03 -18.72 -8.00
C ILE A 166 14.32 -18.97 -9.48
N LEU A 167 14.38 -17.92 -10.30
CA LEU A 167 14.67 -18.04 -11.72
C LEU A 167 16.03 -18.68 -11.99
N PHE A 168 17.05 -18.32 -11.21
CA PHE A 168 18.37 -18.96 -11.28
C PHE A 168 18.33 -20.44 -10.90
N PHE A 169 17.69 -20.77 -9.78
CA PHE A 169 17.58 -22.16 -9.32
C PHE A 169 16.82 -23.02 -10.34
N VAL A 170 15.74 -22.49 -10.90
CA VAL A 170 14.97 -23.11 -11.98
C VAL A 170 15.83 -23.32 -13.22
N GLY A 171 16.63 -22.33 -13.61
CA GLY A 171 17.54 -22.43 -14.75
C GLY A 171 18.57 -23.54 -14.55
N MET A 172 19.19 -23.60 -13.37
CA MET A 172 20.15 -24.65 -12.99
C MET A 172 19.50 -26.04 -12.97
N MET A 173 18.35 -26.18 -12.32
CA MET A 173 17.62 -27.44 -12.24
C MET A 173 17.20 -27.93 -13.62
N THR A 174 16.77 -27.04 -14.51
CA THR A 174 16.44 -27.39 -15.90
C THR A 174 17.68 -27.95 -16.62
N GLY A 175 18.85 -27.34 -16.43
CA GLY A 175 20.11 -27.86 -16.98
C GLY A 175 20.43 -29.27 -16.48
N LEU A 176 20.31 -29.50 -15.17
CA LEU A 176 20.53 -30.81 -14.55
C LEU A 176 19.55 -31.88 -15.05
N ILE A 177 18.28 -31.52 -15.24
CA ILE A 177 17.26 -32.43 -15.80
C ILE A 177 17.62 -32.82 -17.24
N VAL A 178 18.00 -31.85 -18.07
CA VAL A 178 18.39 -32.09 -19.47
C VAL A 178 19.63 -33.00 -19.55
N GLU A 179 20.60 -32.80 -18.66
CA GLU A 179 21.80 -33.65 -18.59
C GLU A 179 21.46 -35.07 -18.12
N ARG A 180 20.59 -35.22 -17.10
CA ARG A 180 20.14 -36.55 -16.65
C ARG A 180 19.31 -37.29 -17.70
N GLU A 181 18.53 -36.58 -18.51
CA GLU A 181 17.71 -37.17 -19.57
C GLU A 181 18.45 -37.28 -20.91
N SER A 182 19.74 -36.93 -20.99
CA SER A 182 20.48 -36.88 -22.26
C SER A 182 20.48 -38.21 -23.00
N ASP A 183 20.58 -39.33 -22.27
CA ASP A 183 20.59 -40.68 -22.84
C ASP A 183 19.22 -41.06 -23.43
N THR A 184 18.15 -40.70 -22.73
CA THR A 184 16.77 -40.89 -23.20
C THR A 184 16.48 -40.01 -24.42
N ILE A 185 16.95 -38.76 -24.41
CA ILE A 185 16.82 -37.83 -25.54
C ILE A 185 17.57 -38.37 -26.76
N ALA A 186 18.78 -38.93 -26.57
CA ALA A 186 19.55 -39.55 -27.64
C ALA A 186 18.84 -40.78 -28.24
N LEU A 187 18.23 -41.62 -27.39
CA LEU A 187 17.43 -42.77 -27.80
C LEU A 187 16.15 -42.36 -28.56
N LEU A 188 15.46 -41.31 -28.12
CA LEU A 188 14.27 -40.79 -28.82
C LEU A 188 14.64 -40.20 -30.19
N ARG A 189 15.77 -39.48 -30.26
CA ARG A 189 16.28 -38.96 -31.52
C ARG A 189 16.71 -40.04 -32.51
N SER A 190 17.32 -41.13 -32.05
CA SER A 190 17.70 -42.25 -32.93
C SER A 190 16.48 -42.96 -33.52
N ARG A 191 15.32 -42.87 -32.86
CA ARG A 191 14.02 -43.34 -33.35
C ARG A 191 13.26 -42.32 -34.21
N GLY A 192 13.90 -41.23 -34.62
CA GLY A 192 13.33 -40.25 -35.55
C GLY A 192 12.54 -39.11 -34.89
N ALA A 193 12.58 -38.96 -33.57
CA ALA A 193 11.91 -37.84 -32.90
C ALA A 193 12.54 -36.50 -33.30
N SER A 194 11.69 -35.54 -33.68
CA SER A 194 12.12 -34.19 -34.05
C SER A 194 12.54 -33.37 -32.82
N ARG A 195 13.43 -32.38 -33.01
CA ARG A 195 13.87 -31.46 -31.94
C ARG A 195 12.69 -30.72 -31.26
N ARG A 196 11.65 -30.40 -32.04
CA ARG A 196 10.43 -29.76 -31.51
C ARG A 196 9.66 -30.69 -30.57
N GLN A 197 9.55 -31.98 -30.90
CA GLN A 197 8.86 -32.96 -30.05
C GLN A 197 9.55 -33.15 -28.70
N VAL A 198 10.89 -33.24 -28.69
CA VAL A 198 11.67 -33.34 -27.44
C VAL A 198 11.48 -32.08 -26.58
N PHE A 199 11.57 -30.89 -27.20
CA PHE A 199 11.34 -29.63 -26.51
C PHE A 199 9.92 -29.53 -25.92
N THR A 200 8.89 -29.91 -26.68
CA THR A 200 7.50 -29.84 -26.21
C THR A 200 7.26 -30.79 -25.04
N THR A 201 7.86 -31.98 -25.02
CA THR A 201 7.71 -32.92 -23.89
C THR A 201 8.30 -32.32 -22.62
N LEU A 202 9.54 -31.80 -22.70
CA LEU A 202 10.20 -31.16 -21.55
C LEU A 202 9.46 -29.91 -21.09
N PHE A 203 9.00 -29.07 -22.02
CA PHE A 203 8.20 -27.89 -21.69
C PHE A 203 6.89 -28.26 -20.98
N THR A 204 6.22 -29.32 -21.43
CA THR A 204 4.97 -29.80 -20.81
C THR A 204 5.19 -30.28 -19.38
N GLN A 205 6.32 -30.94 -19.10
CA GLN A 205 6.70 -31.30 -17.72
C GLN A 205 6.90 -30.06 -16.84
N CYS A 206 7.59 -29.03 -17.35
CA CYS A 206 7.76 -27.77 -16.63
C CYS A 206 6.43 -27.07 -16.33
N VAL A 207 5.51 -27.04 -17.30
CA VAL A 207 4.15 -26.50 -17.12
C VAL A 207 3.39 -27.28 -16.05
N GLY A 208 3.47 -28.62 -16.06
CA GLY A 208 2.87 -29.47 -15.04
C GLY A 208 3.41 -29.18 -13.63
N LEU A 209 4.73 -29.02 -13.50
CA LEU A 209 5.36 -28.65 -12.23
C LEU A 209 4.93 -27.25 -11.75
N ALA A 210 4.85 -26.27 -12.66
CA ALA A 210 4.38 -24.92 -12.33
C ALA A 210 2.92 -24.94 -11.84
N PHE A 211 2.07 -25.75 -12.47
CA PHE A 211 0.68 -25.91 -12.06
C PHE A 211 0.55 -26.50 -10.66
N ILE A 212 1.29 -27.57 -10.36
CA ILE A 212 1.34 -28.18 -9.02
C ILE A 212 1.86 -27.17 -7.99
N ALA A 213 2.89 -26.39 -8.34
CA ALA A 213 3.45 -25.37 -7.46
C ALA A 213 2.43 -24.27 -7.11
N VAL A 214 1.57 -23.85 -8.05
CA VAL A 214 0.50 -22.87 -7.77
C VAL A 214 -0.57 -23.48 -6.88
N ILE A 215 -1.02 -24.70 -7.17
CA ILE A 215 -2.06 -25.40 -6.40
C ILE A 215 -1.64 -25.59 -4.95
N ILE A 216 -0.37 -25.91 -4.70
CA ILE A 216 0.15 -26.12 -3.34
C ILE A 216 0.56 -24.78 -2.71
N GLY A 217 1.17 -23.88 -3.47
CA GLY A 217 1.76 -22.64 -2.96
C GLY A 217 0.72 -21.64 -2.44
N VAL A 218 -0.40 -21.45 -3.15
CA VAL A 218 -1.46 -20.53 -2.73
C VAL A 218 -2.06 -20.90 -1.35
N PRO A 219 -2.53 -22.15 -1.10
CA PRO A 219 -3.05 -22.52 0.21
C PRO A 219 -1.96 -22.50 1.29
N LEU A 220 -0.72 -22.85 0.96
CA LEU A 220 0.40 -22.75 1.92
C LEU A 220 0.62 -21.30 2.36
N ALA A 221 0.59 -20.35 1.42
CA ALA A 221 0.74 -18.94 1.72
C ALA A 221 -0.40 -18.41 2.60
N LEU A 222 -1.65 -18.80 2.30
CA LEU A 222 -2.81 -18.44 3.11
C LEU A 222 -2.73 -18.97 4.55
N LEU A 223 -2.05 -20.11 4.77
CA LEU A 223 -1.85 -20.68 6.10
C LEU A 223 -0.68 -20.04 6.85
N ILE A 224 0.45 -19.82 6.18
CA ILE A 224 1.68 -19.33 6.81
C ILE A 224 1.61 -17.84 7.15
N VAL A 225 1.06 -17.02 6.25
CA VAL A 225 1.04 -15.56 6.43
C VAL A 225 0.36 -15.14 7.75
N PRO A 226 -0.84 -15.65 8.11
CA PRO A 226 -1.47 -15.34 9.39
C PRO A 226 -0.65 -15.79 10.61
N ILE A 227 0.01 -16.95 10.52
CA ILE A 227 0.83 -17.49 11.62
C ILE A 227 2.03 -16.56 11.86
N VAL A 228 2.73 -16.20 10.79
CA VAL A 228 3.88 -15.28 10.86
C VAL A 228 3.41 -13.91 11.36
N ALA A 229 2.31 -13.39 10.83
CA ALA A 229 1.76 -12.09 11.23
C ALA A 229 1.39 -12.05 12.72
N ARG A 230 0.74 -13.08 13.26
CA ARG A 230 0.39 -13.14 14.69
C ARG A 230 1.60 -13.17 15.62
N ASN A 231 2.70 -13.80 15.20
CA ASN A 231 3.91 -13.92 16.01
C ASN A 231 4.80 -12.66 15.97
N LEU A 232 4.82 -11.94 14.84
CA LEU A 232 5.69 -10.78 14.63
C LEU A 232 5.01 -9.43 14.92
N LEU A 233 3.68 -9.34 14.85
CA LEU A 233 2.96 -8.07 15.06
C LEU A 233 2.47 -7.90 16.51
N PRO A 234 2.62 -6.67 17.09
CA PRO A 234 2.05 -6.33 18.39
C PRO A 234 0.52 -6.49 18.44
N SER A 235 -0.02 -6.82 19.61
CA SER A 235 -1.45 -7.06 19.85
C SER A 235 -2.37 -5.92 19.41
N THR A 236 -1.89 -4.67 19.43
CA THR A 236 -2.62 -3.47 18.99
C THR A 236 -2.94 -3.44 17.48
N VAL A 237 -2.28 -4.26 16.65
CA VAL A 237 -2.50 -4.31 15.20
C VAL A 237 -3.18 -5.63 14.77
N GLN A 238 -3.41 -6.55 15.72
CA GLN A 238 -3.99 -7.86 15.43
C GLN A 238 -5.48 -7.78 15.05
N ASP A 239 -6.22 -6.77 15.51
CA ASP A 239 -7.61 -6.55 15.09
C ASP A 239 -7.75 -6.28 13.59
N ALA A 240 -6.78 -5.56 13.00
CA ALA A 240 -6.73 -5.35 11.55
C ALA A 240 -6.44 -6.66 10.80
N LEU A 241 -5.68 -7.58 11.40
CA LEU A 241 -5.42 -8.90 10.82
C LEU A 241 -6.71 -9.75 10.81
N THR A 242 -7.57 -9.61 11.82
CA THR A 242 -8.86 -10.30 11.89
C THR A 242 -9.77 -9.92 10.72
N VAL A 243 -9.81 -8.63 10.34
CA VAL A 243 -10.59 -8.16 9.17
C VAL A 243 -10.08 -8.74 7.84
N VAL A 244 -8.75 -8.83 7.68
CA VAL A 244 -8.12 -9.42 6.48
C VAL A 244 -8.30 -10.95 6.44
N THR A 245 -8.19 -11.62 7.58
CA THR A 245 -8.38 -13.08 7.67
C THR A 245 -9.86 -13.51 7.64
N ALA A 246 -10.80 -12.59 7.92
CA ALA A 246 -12.24 -12.86 7.85
C ALA A 246 -12.76 -13.00 6.40
N HIS A 247 -12.05 -12.43 5.41
CA HIS A 247 -12.42 -12.48 3.99
C HIS A 247 -11.29 -13.01 3.09
N PRO A 248 -10.84 -14.27 3.27
CA PRO A 248 -9.70 -14.82 2.53
C PRO A 248 -9.93 -14.87 1.01
N LEU A 249 -11.18 -14.97 0.58
CA LEU A 249 -11.56 -14.97 -0.83
C LEU A 249 -11.33 -13.61 -1.51
N GLN A 250 -11.62 -12.49 -0.81
CA GLN A 250 -11.37 -11.15 -1.36
C GLN A 250 -9.88 -10.84 -1.42
N ALA A 251 -9.10 -11.28 -0.42
CA ALA A 251 -7.64 -11.15 -0.43
C ALA A 251 -6.98 -11.97 -1.56
N THR A 252 -7.54 -13.13 -1.90
CA THR A 252 -7.03 -13.97 -3.00
C THR A 252 -7.35 -13.37 -4.36
N GLN A 253 -8.54 -12.76 -4.53
CA GLN A 253 -8.94 -12.12 -5.77
C GLN A 253 -8.04 -10.95 -6.17
N SER A 254 -7.62 -10.12 -5.21
CA SER A 254 -6.70 -9.00 -5.49
C SER A 254 -5.27 -9.47 -5.84
N THR A 255 -4.89 -10.67 -5.40
CA THR A 255 -3.52 -11.22 -5.57
C THR A 255 -3.37 -12.06 -6.83
N ILE A 256 -4.48 -12.49 -7.46
CA ILE A 256 -4.44 -13.44 -8.59
C ILE A 256 -3.67 -12.90 -9.81
N SER A 257 -3.73 -11.60 -10.06
CA SER A 257 -2.99 -10.94 -11.15
C SER A 257 -1.47 -11.10 -10.97
N TYR A 258 -0.98 -10.93 -9.74
CA TYR A 258 0.43 -11.11 -9.42
C TYR A 258 0.87 -12.57 -9.59
N VAL A 259 0.05 -13.53 -9.16
CA VAL A 259 0.34 -14.97 -9.35
C VAL A 259 0.47 -15.30 -10.83
N VAL A 260 -0.47 -14.82 -11.67
CA VAL A 260 -0.43 -15.05 -13.12
C VAL A 260 0.83 -14.47 -13.75
N ILE A 261 1.20 -13.23 -13.38
CA ILE A 261 2.42 -12.59 -13.89
C ILE A 261 3.66 -13.38 -13.51
N VAL A 262 3.79 -13.79 -12.24
CA VAL A 262 4.95 -14.55 -11.75
C VAL A 262 5.06 -15.90 -12.46
N VAL A 263 3.96 -16.64 -12.59
CA VAL A 263 3.94 -17.92 -13.29
C VAL A 263 4.37 -17.76 -14.75
N LEU A 264 3.88 -16.72 -15.43
CA LEU A 264 4.25 -16.42 -16.81
C LEU A 264 5.75 -16.13 -16.93
N VAL A 265 6.30 -15.29 -16.05
CA VAL A 265 7.74 -14.97 -16.03
C VAL A 265 8.60 -16.22 -15.78
N VAL A 266 8.18 -17.09 -14.87
CA VAL A 266 8.87 -18.37 -14.60
C VAL A 266 8.82 -19.27 -15.81
N LEU A 267 7.66 -19.43 -16.46
CA LEU A 267 7.52 -20.25 -17.67
C LEU A 267 8.36 -19.72 -18.85
N LEU A 268 8.40 -18.39 -19.04
CA LEU A 268 9.26 -17.79 -20.06
C LEU A 268 10.74 -18.05 -19.78
N THR A 269 11.15 -17.95 -18.51
CA THR A 269 12.54 -18.19 -18.12
C THR A 269 12.92 -19.67 -18.28
N MET A 270 12.03 -20.59 -17.88
CA MET A 270 12.19 -22.03 -18.12
C MET A 270 12.31 -22.32 -19.61
N SER A 271 11.41 -21.75 -20.43
CA SER A 271 11.44 -21.90 -21.89
C SER A 271 12.78 -21.42 -22.47
N PHE A 272 13.25 -20.26 -22.03
CA PHE A 272 14.53 -19.71 -22.48
C PHE A 272 15.71 -20.62 -22.08
N SER A 273 15.74 -21.10 -20.83
CA SER A 273 16.76 -22.03 -20.35
C SER A 273 16.75 -23.33 -21.14
N LEU A 274 15.57 -23.89 -21.39
CA LEU A 274 15.38 -25.14 -22.13
C LEU A 274 15.80 -25.02 -23.60
N ILE A 275 15.47 -23.90 -24.27
CA ILE A 275 15.94 -23.63 -25.64
C ILE A 275 17.47 -23.51 -25.67
N ARG A 276 18.06 -22.84 -24.69
CA ARG A 276 19.53 -22.70 -24.60
C ARG A 276 20.20 -24.06 -24.38
N ALA A 277 19.69 -24.88 -23.46
CA ALA A 277 20.19 -26.23 -23.20
C ALA A 277 20.03 -27.15 -24.43
N ALA A 278 18.86 -27.15 -25.07
CA ALA A 278 18.59 -27.96 -26.26
C ALA A 278 19.40 -27.51 -27.50
N ARG A 279 19.80 -26.24 -27.59
CA ARG A 279 20.71 -25.74 -28.65
C ARG A 279 22.17 -26.15 -28.43
N MET A 280 22.57 -26.46 -27.19
CA MET A 280 23.92 -26.94 -26.86
C MET A 280 24.15 -28.43 -27.21
N ASP A 281 23.12 -29.10 -27.73
CA ASP A 281 23.08 -30.44 -28.34
C ASP A 281 24.45 -31.09 -28.67
N VAL A 282 24.85 -32.03 -27.81
CA VAL A 282 25.60 -33.31 -27.94
C VAL A 282 26.75 -33.45 -28.96
N LEU A 283 26.68 -32.88 -30.17
CA LEU A 283 27.81 -32.87 -31.11
C LEU A 283 28.85 -31.79 -30.77
N ALA A 284 28.45 -30.72 -30.07
CA ALA A 284 29.37 -29.69 -29.61
C ALA A 284 30.27 -30.20 -28.48
N THR A 285 29.75 -30.99 -27.53
CA THR A 285 30.53 -31.55 -26.42
C THR A 285 31.65 -32.50 -26.87
N ARG A 286 31.47 -33.26 -27.96
CA ARG A 286 32.57 -34.05 -28.57
C ARG A 286 33.56 -33.24 -29.42
N ARG A 287 33.18 -32.04 -29.89
CA ARG A 287 34.04 -31.16 -30.72
C ARG A 287 34.73 -30.05 -29.90
N SER A 288 34.17 -29.71 -28.74
CA SER A 288 34.68 -28.70 -27.80
C SER A 288 35.82 -29.20 -26.92
N ALA A 289 36.11 -30.50 -26.93
CA ALA A 289 37.34 -31.04 -26.34
C ALA A 289 38.62 -30.55 -27.07
N SER A 290 38.53 -29.97 -28.28
CA SER A 290 39.70 -29.48 -29.02
C SER A 290 39.72 -27.99 -29.40
N ARG A 291 38.64 -27.22 -29.19
CA ARG A 291 38.66 -25.75 -29.39
C ARG A 291 37.86 -25.00 -28.33
N SER A 292 38.57 -24.13 -27.62
CA SER A 292 38.16 -23.36 -26.45
C SER A 292 36.87 -22.54 -26.63
N SER A 293 35.96 -22.72 -25.68
CA SER A 293 35.12 -21.70 -25.02
C SER A 293 34.73 -20.47 -25.86
N ARG A 294 33.50 -20.45 -26.39
CA ARG A 294 32.81 -19.18 -26.61
C ARG A 294 32.18 -18.75 -25.27
N PHE A 295 32.86 -17.87 -24.57
CA PHE A 295 32.39 -17.33 -23.30
C PHE A 295 31.00 -16.69 -23.45
N PRO A 296 30.03 -16.96 -22.54
CA PRO A 296 28.71 -16.34 -22.55
C PRO A 296 28.79 -14.80 -22.55
N LEU A 297 27.81 -14.14 -23.19
CA LEU A 297 27.77 -12.68 -23.37
C LEU A 297 27.87 -11.89 -22.05
N TRP A 298 27.34 -12.44 -20.95
CA TRP A 298 27.40 -11.85 -19.61
C TRP A 298 28.83 -11.77 -19.04
N GLN A 299 29.66 -12.78 -19.29
CA GLN A 299 31.09 -12.77 -18.97
C GLN A 299 31.88 -11.78 -19.85
N ARG A 300 31.45 -11.60 -21.11
CA ARG A 300 32.11 -10.68 -22.05
C ARG A 300 31.85 -9.22 -21.68
N LEU A 301 30.68 -8.91 -21.14
CA LEU A 301 30.30 -7.57 -20.67
C LEU A 301 30.68 -7.27 -19.21
N ARG A 302 31.31 -8.20 -18.47
CA ARG A 302 31.68 -8.05 -17.04
C ARG A 302 30.51 -7.52 -16.17
N LEU A 303 29.28 -7.95 -16.46
CA LEU A 303 28.10 -7.49 -15.74
C LEU A 303 28.15 -7.84 -14.25
N ASP A 304 28.87 -8.90 -13.88
CA ASP A 304 29.12 -9.31 -12.50
C ASP A 304 29.93 -8.26 -11.73
N VAL A 305 30.95 -7.68 -12.38
CA VAL A 305 31.79 -6.62 -11.79
C VAL A 305 30.99 -5.32 -11.70
N PHE A 306 30.18 -5.02 -12.70
CA PHE A 306 29.34 -3.82 -12.71
C PHE A 306 28.27 -3.89 -11.61
N ALA A 307 27.60 -5.04 -11.46
CA ALA A 307 26.64 -5.29 -10.38
C ALA A 307 27.32 -5.23 -9.01
N GLY A 308 28.52 -5.81 -8.86
CA GLY A 308 29.30 -5.73 -7.62
C GLY A 308 29.74 -4.31 -7.26
N VAL A 309 30.16 -3.50 -8.23
CA VAL A 309 30.50 -2.08 -8.02
C VAL A 309 29.26 -1.28 -7.62
N ILE A 310 28.12 -1.49 -8.28
CA ILE A 310 26.85 -0.84 -7.90
C ILE A 310 26.44 -1.26 -6.48
N ALA A 311 26.55 -2.55 -6.13
CA ALA A 311 26.27 -3.04 -4.78
C ALA A 311 27.13 -2.34 -3.73
N LEU A 312 28.45 -2.24 -4.01
CA LEU A 312 29.42 -1.65 -3.10
C LEU A 312 29.20 -0.14 -2.96
N VAL A 313 28.93 0.56 -4.05
CA VAL A 313 28.60 2.00 -4.03
C VAL A 313 27.28 2.23 -3.26
N ALA A 314 26.23 1.46 -3.55
CA ALA A 314 24.96 1.56 -2.83
C ALA A 314 25.13 1.26 -1.33
N TYR A 315 25.97 0.28 -0.98
CA TYR A 315 26.30 -0.05 0.40
C TYR A 315 27.06 1.08 1.11
N LEU A 316 28.09 1.63 0.47
CA LEU A 316 28.87 2.74 1.01
C LEU A 316 28.03 4.01 1.19
N VAL A 317 27.16 4.33 0.22
CA VAL A 317 26.25 5.48 0.32
C VAL A 317 25.21 5.24 1.42
N SER A 318 24.67 4.03 1.54
CA SER A 318 23.77 3.68 2.65
C SER A 318 24.45 3.81 4.00
N LEU A 319 25.69 3.33 4.14
CA LEU A 319 26.46 3.42 5.37
C LEU A 319 26.76 4.88 5.71
N TYR A 320 27.19 5.68 4.74
CA TYR A 320 27.42 7.12 4.89
C TYR A 320 26.15 7.86 5.35
N LEU A 321 25.01 7.63 4.69
CA LEU A 321 23.74 8.25 5.09
C LEU A 321 23.26 7.78 6.47
N THR A 322 23.58 6.53 6.85
CA THR A 322 23.30 6.00 8.19
C THR A 322 24.21 6.63 9.24
N SER A 323 25.44 7.01 8.90
CA SER A 323 26.35 7.75 9.79
C SER A 323 25.93 9.23 9.97
N VAL A 324 25.25 9.82 8.99
CA VAL A 324 24.68 11.19 9.05
C VAL A 324 23.30 11.22 9.73
N LYS A 325 22.89 10.12 10.37
CA LYS A 325 21.60 9.94 11.09
C LYS A 325 21.23 11.04 12.08
N THR A 326 22.20 11.78 12.62
CA THR A 326 21.96 12.86 13.57
C THR A 326 21.54 14.18 12.93
N ALA A 327 21.66 14.34 11.60
CA ALA A 327 21.36 15.59 10.89
C ALA A 327 20.14 15.52 9.93
N LEU A 328 19.58 14.33 9.65
CA LEU A 328 18.43 14.16 8.76
C LEU A 328 17.11 14.02 9.53
N SER A 329 16.06 14.70 9.06
CA SER A 329 14.68 14.56 9.58
C SER A 329 14.15 13.12 9.43
N GLN A 330 13.32 12.64 10.38
CA GLN A 330 12.79 11.27 10.41
C GLN A 330 12.11 10.85 9.09
N THR A 331 11.47 11.81 8.41
CA THR A 331 10.84 11.62 7.10
C THR A 331 11.87 11.36 5.98
N ALA A 332 12.96 12.14 5.92
CA ALA A 332 14.01 11.94 4.92
C ALA A 332 14.78 10.63 5.14
N GLN A 333 14.96 10.22 6.41
CA GLN A 333 15.58 8.94 6.75
C GLN A 333 14.75 7.76 6.24
N ALA A 334 13.44 7.78 6.48
CA ALA A 334 12.57 6.71 6.04
C ALA A 334 12.50 6.63 4.51
N LEU A 335 12.41 7.78 3.81
CA LEU A 335 12.25 7.84 2.35
C LEU A 335 13.51 7.46 1.55
N ILE A 336 14.71 7.79 2.03
CA ILE A 336 15.95 7.65 1.23
C ILE A 336 16.82 6.51 1.76
N VAL A 337 17.00 6.41 3.06
CA VAL A 337 18.00 5.49 3.66
C VAL A 337 17.50 4.05 3.62
N THR A 338 16.24 3.81 3.98
CA THR A 338 15.62 2.48 4.01
C THR A 338 15.61 1.76 2.65
N PRO A 339 15.14 2.37 1.55
CA PRO A 339 15.19 1.70 0.25
C PRO A 339 16.63 1.53 -0.25
N LEU A 340 17.51 2.52 -0.02
CA LEU A 340 18.90 2.44 -0.47
C LEU A 340 19.70 1.35 0.27
N SER A 341 19.44 1.13 1.56
CA SER A 341 20.07 0.04 2.31
C SER A 341 19.66 -1.35 1.83
N LEU A 342 18.53 -1.48 1.13
CA LEU A 342 18.05 -2.73 0.55
C LEU A 342 18.52 -2.93 -0.90
N ILE A 343 18.84 -1.86 -1.61
CA ILE A 343 19.47 -1.93 -2.94
C ILE A 343 20.86 -2.59 -2.85
N ALA A 344 21.62 -2.31 -1.79
CA ALA A 344 22.93 -2.89 -1.56
C ALA A 344 22.94 -4.45 -1.53
N PRO A 345 22.17 -5.12 -0.65
CA PRO A 345 22.10 -6.59 -0.64
C PRO A 345 21.47 -7.14 -1.93
N PHE A 346 20.55 -6.42 -2.58
CA PHE A 346 19.98 -6.84 -3.87
C PHE A 346 21.06 -6.99 -4.95
N PHE A 347 21.83 -5.94 -5.19
CA PHE A 347 22.92 -5.98 -6.17
C PHE A 347 24.05 -6.93 -5.75
N LEU A 348 24.29 -7.12 -4.45
CA LEU A 348 25.28 -8.07 -3.94
C LEU A 348 24.88 -9.50 -4.28
N VAL A 349 23.63 -9.89 -4.03
CA VAL A 349 23.17 -11.25 -4.34
C VAL A 349 23.12 -11.47 -5.85
N ILE A 350 22.67 -10.49 -6.64
CA ILE A 350 22.71 -10.59 -8.11
C ILE A 350 24.16 -10.68 -8.62
N GLY A 351 25.06 -9.85 -8.11
CA GLY A 351 26.47 -9.88 -8.46
C GLY A 351 27.12 -11.22 -8.07
N GLY A 352 26.80 -11.75 -6.89
CA GLY A 352 27.26 -13.06 -6.42
C GLY A 352 26.71 -14.20 -7.26
N LEU A 353 25.44 -14.16 -7.66
CA LEU A 353 24.81 -15.14 -8.53
C LEU A 353 25.44 -15.15 -9.93
N LEU A 354 25.71 -13.98 -10.49
CA LEU A 354 26.42 -13.83 -11.76
C LEU A 354 27.87 -14.35 -11.68
N LEU A 355 28.56 -14.04 -10.58
CA LEU A 355 29.91 -14.53 -10.32
C LEU A 355 29.93 -16.06 -10.16
N PHE A 356 28.96 -16.64 -9.47
CA PHE A 356 28.83 -18.09 -9.36
C PHE A 356 28.64 -18.74 -10.74
N LEU A 357 27.78 -18.16 -11.58
CA LEU A 357 27.54 -18.59 -12.96
C LEU A 357 28.75 -18.35 -13.89
N ARG A 358 29.77 -17.62 -13.43
CA ARG A 358 31.04 -17.47 -14.13
C ARG A 358 32.04 -18.58 -13.78
N TYR A 359 31.98 -19.13 -12.57
CA TYR A 359 32.92 -20.17 -12.10
C TYR A 359 32.40 -21.60 -12.35
N PHE A 360 31.08 -21.78 -12.40
CA PHE A 360 30.39 -23.02 -12.79
C PHE A 360 29.82 -22.88 -14.20
#